data_AF-X0X8G2-F1
#
_entry.id   AF-X0X8G2-F1
#
_cell.length_a   1.000
_cell.length_b   1.000
_cell.length_c   1.000
_cell.angle_alpha   90.00
_cell.angle_beta   90.00
_cell.angle_gamma   90.00
#
_symmetry.space_group_name_H-M   'P 1'
#
loop_
_entity.id
_entity.type
_entity.pdbx_description
1 polymer ?
#
loop_
_entity_poly.entity_id
_entity_poly.type
_entity_poly.pdbx_seq_one_letter_code
_entity_poly.pdbx_strand_id
1 'polypeptide(L)'
;ANGYIVFTEDANFNAFISDPGCYFPFALSEHGETVYLSSGSGGELTGGYCIKEDFKAAENAVTFGRYTKSEDSGYDVDFVAMSSPTYEAENLAGPKVGPIVISEIMYHPDSTNQLNNYAEYVELYNISGGSVSLDGWQFTDEDGGIEYYIPPGTSLASGGRLLLVKNLVAFEAEFGPAPPTALEYVEGRLSNAGEKIQLSKPGPPEPDFIPYIRVDRVNYSDGSHPENFHELPGDPWPTEPDGGGDS
;
A
#
# COMPACT_ATOMS: atom_id res chain seq x y z
N ALA A 1 7.60 30.69 -12.42
CA ALA A 1 7.96 29.76 -11.33
C ALA A 1 6.71 29.59 -10.47
N ASN A 2 6.34 28.36 -10.11
CA ASN A 2 5.09 27.97 -9.43
C ASN A 2 3.84 27.82 -10.34
N GLY A 3 4.02 27.66 -11.65
CA GLY A 3 2.92 27.27 -12.53
C GLY A 3 2.77 25.75 -12.56
N TYR A 4 1.55 25.24 -12.55
CA TYR A 4 1.22 23.87 -12.87
C TYR A 4 0.57 23.81 -14.25
N ILE A 5 0.63 22.64 -14.90
CA ILE A 5 -0.14 22.34 -16.11
C ILE A 5 -1.13 21.25 -15.71
N VAL A 6 -2.41 21.47 -15.98
CA VAL A 6 -3.47 20.48 -15.74
C VAL A 6 -3.76 19.77 -17.05
N PHE A 7 -3.85 18.45 -16.97
CA PHE A 7 -4.40 17.62 -18.02
C PHE A 7 -5.70 17.01 -17.52
N THR A 8 -6.72 17.00 -18.37
CA THR A 8 -8.00 16.36 -18.08
C THR A 8 -8.33 15.38 -19.18
N GLU A 9 -9.10 14.34 -18.87
CA GLU A 9 -9.54 13.37 -19.86
C GLU A 9 -10.25 14.07 -21.03
N ASP A 10 -11.28 14.87 -20.75
CA ASP A 10 -12.11 15.51 -21.78
C ASP A 10 -11.34 16.51 -22.66
N ALA A 11 -10.34 17.20 -22.11
CA ALA A 11 -9.60 18.21 -22.86
C ALA A 11 -8.29 17.70 -23.49
N ASN A 12 -7.75 16.57 -23.04
CA ASN A 12 -6.40 16.14 -23.41
C ASN A 12 -6.26 14.68 -23.82
N PHE A 13 -6.97 13.75 -23.18
CA PHE A 13 -6.74 12.31 -23.38
C PHE A 13 -7.83 11.63 -24.21
N ASN A 14 -9.09 11.97 -24.01
CA ASN A 14 -10.24 11.46 -24.76
C ASN A 14 -10.69 12.46 -25.85
N ALA A 15 -9.79 13.38 -26.20
CA ALA A 15 -10.02 14.37 -27.23
C ALA A 15 -9.92 13.72 -28.64
N PHE A 16 -10.41 14.41 -29.68
CA PHE A 16 -10.48 13.81 -31.01
C PHE A 16 -9.06 13.49 -31.51
N ILE A 17 -8.88 12.38 -32.25
CA ILE A 17 -7.57 12.03 -32.85
C ILE A 17 -7.00 13.13 -33.78
N SER A 18 -7.82 14.10 -34.18
CA SER A 18 -7.41 15.29 -34.91
C SER A 18 -6.68 16.34 -34.07
N ASP A 19 -6.67 16.22 -32.74
CA ASP A 19 -6.07 17.22 -31.86
C ASP A 19 -4.53 17.17 -31.91
N PRO A 20 -3.84 18.33 -32.01
CA PRO A 20 -2.39 18.35 -32.14
C PRO A 20 -1.68 17.64 -30.97
N GLY A 21 -0.95 16.57 -31.27
CA GLY A 21 -0.20 15.78 -30.28
C GLY A 21 -0.95 14.57 -29.71
N CYS A 22 -2.22 14.37 -30.05
CA CYS A 22 -2.95 13.15 -29.73
C CYS A 22 -2.59 12.04 -30.74
N TYR A 23 -1.89 11.00 -30.27
CA TYR A 23 -1.59 9.81 -31.09
C TYR A 23 -2.70 8.76 -30.99
N PHE A 24 -3.17 8.50 -29.77
CA PHE A 24 -4.29 7.60 -29.47
C PHE A 24 -5.10 8.19 -28.32
N PRO A 25 -6.43 8.33 -28.46
CA PRO A 25 -7.25 8.74 -27.33
C PRO A 25 -7.31 7.62 -26.29
N PHE A 26 -7.31 7.99 -25.02
CA PHE A 26 -7.46 7.08 -23.89
C PHE A 26 -8.18 7.77 -22.72
N ALA A 27 -8.69 6.96 -21.80
CA ALA A 27 -9.31 7.38 -20.55
C ALA A 27 -8.63 6.62 -19.40
N LEU A 28 -8.66 7.17 -18.18
CA LEU A 28 -8.16 6.48 -17.00
C LEU A 28 -9.29 5.68 -16.34
N SER A 29 -9.07 4.39 -16.08
CA SER A 29 -10.02 3.53 -15.39
C SER A 29 -9.88 3.58 -13.86
N GLU A 30 -10.99 3.48 -13.14
CA GLU A 30 -11.00 3.25 -11.68
C GLU A 30 -10.39 1.90 -11.28
N HIS A 31 -10.24 0.97 -12.23
CA HIS A 31 -9.61 -0.34 -12.00
C HIS A 31 -8.08 -0.29 -11.98
N GLY A 32 -7.50 0.88 -12.31
CA GLY A 32 -6.07 1.11 -12.27
C GLY A 32 -5.38 0.97 -13.62
N GLU A 33 -4.32 1.77 -13.80
CA GLU A 33 -3.52 1.87 -15.00
C GLU A 33 -2.10 2.34 -14.64
N THR A 34 -1.15 2.08 -15.53
CA THR A 34 0.20 2.64 -15.40
C THR A 34 0.32 3.93 -16.20
N VAL A 35 0.63 5.03 -15.52
CA VAL A 35 0.85 6.33 -16.13
C VAL A 35 2.35 6.60 -16.28
N TYR A 36 2.74 7.05 -17.48
CA TYR A 36 4.10 7.49 -17.77
C TYR A 36 4.11 8.99 -18.08
N LEU A 37 4.98 9.74 -17.42
CA LEU A 37 5.24 11.14 -17.69
C LEU A 37 6.69 11.31 -18.11
N SER A 38 6.90 11.57 -19.40
CA SER A 38 8.22 11.70 -20.01
C SER A 38 8.42 13.07 -20.64
N SER A 39 9.65 13.59 -20.57
CA SER A 39 10.06 14.78 -21.27
C SER A 39 10.31 14.50 -22.76
N GLY A 40 9.85 15.40 -23.62
CA GLY A 40 10.06 15.32 -25.06
C GLY A 40 10.08 16.71 -25.70
N SER A 41 10.69 16.78 -26.88
CA SER A 41 10.77 17.98 -27.71
C SER A 41 10.79 17.58 -29.17
N GLY A 42 9.96 18.25 -29.99
CA GLY A 42 9.92 17.98 -31.43
C GLY A 42 9.44 16.56 -31.80
N GLY A 43 8.62 15.93 -30.94
CA GLY A 43 8.13 14.55 -31.15
C GLY A 43 9.09 13.45 -30.68
N GLU A 44 10.26 13.83 -30.16
CA GLU A 44 11.28 12.89 -29.68
C GLU A 44 11.40 12.96 -28.15
N LEU A 45 11.64 11.82 -27.51
CA LEU A 45 11.95 11.77 -26.08
C LEU A 45 13.32 12.41 -25.83
N THR A 46 13.39 13.35 -24.90
CA THR A 46 14.63 14.08 -24.61
C THR A 46 15.50 13.42 -23.56
N GLY A 47 15.01 12.36 -22.90
CA GLY A 47 15.72 11.66 -21.83
C GLY A 47 15.91 12.50 -20.55
N GLY A 48 15.11 13.56 -20.37
CA GLY A 48 15.05 14.34 -19.14
C GLY A 48 14.24 13.61 -18.07
N TYR A 49 13.15 14.20 -17.56
CA TYR A 49 12.29 13.48 -16.61
C TYR A 49 11.57 12.32 -17.31
N CYS A 50 11.48 11.20 -16.61
CA CYS A 50 10.66 10.04 -16.92
C CYS A 50 10.15 9.49 -15.58
N ILE A 51 8.87 9.63 -15.31
CA ILE A 51 8.21 9.07 -14.13
C ILE A 51 7.22 8.02 -14.61
N LYS A 52 7.21 6.88 -13.93
CA LYS A 52 6.23 5.81 -14.10
C LYS A 52 5.54 5.63 -12.76
N GLU A 53 4.21 5.67 -12.75
CA GLU A 53 3.42 5.31 -11.58
C GLU A 53 2.39 4.26 -11.97
N ASP A 54 2.27 3.22 -11.14
CA ASP A 54 1.29 2.15 -11.32
C ASP A 54 0.11 2.36 -10.37
N PHE A 55 -0.95 2.99 -10.86
CA PHE A 55 -2.17 3.18 -10.10
C PHE A 55 -2.96 1.87 -10.11
N LYS A 56 -3.17 1.29 -8.93
CA LYS A 56 -4.08 0.15 -8.76
C LYS A 56 -5.53 0.63 -8.73
N ALA A 57 -6.46 -0.31 -8.49
CA ALA A 57 -7.86 0.03 -8.31
C ALA A 57 -8.05 1.11 -7.24
N ALA A 58 -8.96 2.04 -7.52
CA ALA A 58 -9.20 3.24 -6.74
C ALA A 58 -10.66 3.32 -6.28
N GLU A 59 -10.88 4.01 -5.16
CA GLU A 59 -12.24 4.42 -4.80
C GLU A 59 -12.72 5.55 -5.71
N ASN A 60 -13.99 5.48 -6.09
CA ASN A 60 -14.65 6.59 -6.77
C ASN A 60 -14.55 7.89 -5.97
N ALA A 61 -14.27 8.98 -6.69
CA ALA A 61 -14.08 10.33 -6.15
C ALA A 61 -12.93 10.48 -5.11
N VAL A 62 -12.01 9.51 -5.03
CA VAL A 62 -10.77 9.64 -4.25
C VAL A 62 -9.61 9.97 -5.18
N THR A 63 -9.01 11.13 -4.96
CA THR A 63 -7.83 11.57 -5.71
C THR A 63 -6.55 11.00 -5.12
N PHE A 64 -5.54 10.78 -5.96
CA PHE A 64 -4.19 10.44 -5.53
C PHE A 64 -3.27 11.65 -5.62
N GLY A 65 -2.37 11.79 -4.66
CA GLY A 65 -1.39 12.87 -4.60
C GLY A 65 0.00 12.33 -4.30
N ARG A 66 1.00 13.01 -4.87
CA ARG A 66 2.42 12.76 -4.58
C ARG A 66 2.71 13.21 -3.15
N TYR A 67 3.06 12.28 -2.26
CA TYR A 67 3.38 12.55 -0.87
C TYR A 67 4.80 12.09 -0.54
N THR A 68 5.60 12.97 0.06
CA THR A 68 6.96 12.66 0.48
C THR A 68 6.94 12.18 1.93
N LYS A 69 7.37 10.94 2.18
CA LYS A 69 7.29 10.29 3.49
C LYS A 69 8.33 10.79 4.49
N SER A 70 9.49 11.26 4.02
CA SER A 70 10.51 11.90 4.87
C SER A 70 11.02 13.20 4.26
N GLU A 71 10.98 14.29 5.03
CA GLU A 71 11.42 15.61 4.58
C GLU A 71 12.94 15.67 4.30
N ASP A 72 13.72 14.86 5.01
CA ASP A 72 15.18 14.87 4.94
C ASP A 72 15.74 14.32 3.64
N SER A 73 14.95 13.55 2.90
CA SER A 73 15.41 12.91 1.68
C SER A 73 14.81 13.54 0.42
N GLY A 74 13.59 14.10 0.48
CA GLY A 74 12.94 14.75 -0.67
C GLY A 74 12.63 13.82 -1.86
N TYR A 75 13.15 12.59 -1.81
CA TYR A 75 13.03 11.60 -2.85
C TYR A 75 12.00 10.55 -2.47
N ASP A 76 11.89 10.10 -1.20
CA ASP A 76 10.99 8.99 -0.80
C ASP A 76 9.51 9.37 -0.94
N VAL A 77 8.94 9.00 -2.09
CA VAL A 77 7.67 9.52 -2.57
C VAL A 77 6.73 8.39 -2.92
N ASP A 78 5.50 8.50 -2.43
CA ASP A 78 4.39 7.64 -2.82
C ASP A 78 3.25 8.46 -3.41
N PHE A 79 2.53 7.88 -4.37
CA PHE A 79 1.20 8.36 -4.72
C PHE A 79 0.18 7.70 -3.78
N VAL A 80 -0.41 8.51 -2.91
CA VAL A 80 -1.34 8.04 -1.88
C VAL A 80 -2.73 8.62 -2.11
N ALA A 81 -3.76 7.89 -1.66
CA ALA A 81 -5.11 8.42 -1.62
C ALA A 81 -5.14 9.68 -0.75
N MET A 82 -5.85 10.72 -1.19
CA MET A 82 -5.93 12.00 -0.50
C MET A 82 -7.25 12.14 0.26
N SER A 83 -7.21 12.83 1.39
CA SER A 83 -8.36 13.05 2.27
C SER A 83 -9.48 13.88 1.62
N SER A 84 -9.15 14.71 0.63
CA SER A 84 -10.11 15.44 -0.20
C SER A 84 -9.49 15.84 -1.54
N PRO A 85 -10.30 15.98 -2.61
CA PRO A 85 -9.83 16.52 -3.87
C PRO A 85 -9.57 18.03 -3.78
N THR A 86 -8.49 18.50 -4.41
CA THR A 86 -8.07 19.92 -4.44
C THR A 86 -7.95 20.43 -5.88
N TYR A 87 -8.88 20.05 -6.77
CA TYR A 87 -8.86 20.48 -8.17
C TYR A 87 -8.78 22.01 -8.31
N GLU A 88 -7.88 22.47 -9.16
CA GLU A 88 -7.64 23.91 -9.45
C GLU A 88 -7.29 24.77 -8.23
N ALA A 89 -6.92 24.15 -7.12
CA ALA A 89 -6.55 24.80 -5.87
C ALA A 89 -5.16 24.34 -5.42
N GLU A 90 -4.67 24.96 -4.34
CA GLU A 90 -3.45 24.49 -3.68
C GLU A 90 -3.66 23.09 -3.09
N ASN A 91 -2.69 22.20 -3.27
CA ASN A 91 -2.73 20.82 -2.76
C ASN A 91 -2.48 20.79 -1.25
N LEU A 92 -3.49 21.22 -0.47
CA LEU A 92 -3.44 21.29 0.98
C LEU A 92 -4.01 20.05 1.68
N ALA A 93 -4.64 19.15 0.93
CA ALA A 93 -5.14 17.90 1.48
C ALA A 93 -3.96 17.00 1.90
N GLY A 94 -4.05 16.39 3.08
CA GLY A 94 -3.13 15.33 3.50
C GLY A 94 -3.55 13.95 2.97
N PRO A 95 -2.71 12.93 3.17
CA PRO A 95 -3.06 11.53 2.89
C PRO A 95 -4.34 11.11 3.60
N LYS A 96 -5.16 10.29 2.94
CA LYS A 96 -6.27 9.56 3.54
C LYS A 96 -5.71 8.33 4.23
N VAL A 97 -5.74 8.31 5.57
CA VAL A 97 -5.22 7.22 6.39
C VAL A 97 -6.38 6.40 6.98
N GLY A 98 -6.23 5.07 6.98
CA GLY A 98 -7.20 4.14 7.55
C GLY A 98 -8.40 3.84 6.64
N PRO A 99 -9.48 3.25 7.20
CA PRO A 99 -9.79 3.18 8.64
C PRO A 99 -9.04 2.09 9.41
N ILE A 100 -8.46 1.11 8.70
CA ILE A 100 -7.58 0.08 9.27
C ILE A 100 -6.16 0.37 8.82
N VAL A 101 -5.21 0.24 9.73
CA VAL A 101 -3.78 0.38 9.46
C VAL A 101 -3.04 -0.88 9.88
N ILE A 102 -1.90 -1.12 9.26
CA ILE A 102 -0.90 -2.08 9.71
C ILE A 102 -0.14 -1.40 10.84
N SER A 103 -0.36 -1.83 12.09
CA SER A 103 0.23 -1.20 13.28
C SER A 103 1.53 -1.87 13.73
N GLU A 104 1.68 -3.18 13.48
CA GLU A 104 2.85 -3.94 13.90
C GLU A 104 3.16 -5.06 12.90
N ILE A 105 4.46 -5.37 12.76
CA ILE A 105 4.97 -6.43 11.89
C ILE A 105 6.06 -7.18 12.65
N MET A 106 5.84 -8.47 12.90
CA MET A 106 6.84 -9.42 13.36
C MET A 106 7.29 -10.27 12.18
N TYR A 107 8.26 -9.77 11.41
CA TYR A 107 8.71 -10.41 10.17
C TYR A 107 9.93 -11.34 10.36
N HIS A 108 10.57 -11.29 11.53
CA HIS A 108 11.80 -12.02 11.79
C HIS A 108 11.80 -12.56 13.24
N PRO A 109 10.96 -13.58 13.53
CA PRO A 109 10.87 -14.16 14.86
C PRO A 109 12.17 -14.87 15.27
N ASP A 110 12.34 -15.12 16.58
CA ASP A 110 13.50 -15.85 17.08
C ASP A 110 13.61 -17.22 16.41
N SER A 111 14.83 -17.56 15.97
CA SER A 111 15.16 -18.80 15.26
C SER A 111 15.82 -19.85 16.16
N THR A 112 15.95 -19.60 17.46
CA THR A 112 16.55 -20.54 18.43
C THR A 112 15.85 -21.90 18.45
N ASN A 113 14.56 -21.95 18.12
CA ASN A 113 13.80 -23.17 17.88
C ASN A 113 13.23 -23.17 16.45
N GLN A 114 13.25 -24.33 15.79
CA GLN A 114 12.70 -24.51 14.44
C GLN A 114 11.23 -24.12 14.32
N LEU A 115 10.43 -24.27 15.39
CA LEU A 115 9.03 -23.88 15.39
C LEU A 115 8.86 -22.35 15.40
N ASN A 116 9.71 -21.64 16.14
CA ASN A 116 9.61 -20.19 16.34
C ASN A 116 9.90 -19.40 15.04
N ASN A 117 10.63 -20.00 14.10
CA ASN A 117 10.81 -19.46 12.74
C ASN A 117 9.51 -19.19 11.97
N TYR A 118 8.35 -19.68 12.46
CA TYR A 118 7.03 -19.45 11.86
C TYR A 118 6.11 -18.60 12.74
N ALA A 119 6.63 -17.98 13.80
CA ALA A 119 5.87 -17.10 14.69
C ALA A 119 5.70 -15.68 14.13
N GLU A 120 5.75 -15.52 12.81
CA GLU A 120 5.54 -14.25 12.13
C GLU A 120 4.08 -13.78 12.28
N TYR A 121 3.88 -12.48 12.42
CA TYR A 121 2.54 -11.89 12.42
C TYR A 121 2.51 -10.45 11.92
N VAL A 122 1.31 -10.01 11.54
CA VAL A 122 0.97 -8.61 11.25
C VAL A 122 -0.24 -8.22 12.09
N GLU A 123 -0.14 -7.08 12.78
CA GLU A 123 -1.28 -6.50 13.50
C GLU A 123 -2.03 -5.49 12.61
N LEU A 124 -3.34 -5.66 12.54
CA LEU A 124 -4.27 -4.69 11.96
C LEU A 124 -4.97 -3.93 13.09
N TYR A 125 -4.97 -2.60 13.02
CA TYR A 125 -5.59 -1.74 14.01
C TYR A 125 -6.64 -0.82 13.40
N ASN A 126 -7.83 -0.76 14.01
CA ASN A 126 -8.88 0.15 13.60
C ASN A 126 -8.73 1.52 14.28
N ILE A 127 -8.18 2.49 13.54
CA ILE A 127 -7.99 3.88 14.00
C ILE A 127 -9.24 4.75 13.87
N SER A 128 -10.32 4.22 13.28
CA SER A 128 -11.56 4.97 13.08
C SER A 128 -12.43 5.02 14.34
N GLY A 129 -13.40 5.94 14.37
CA GLY A 129 -14.37 6.05 15.47
C GLY A 129 -15.52 5.03 15.43
N GLY A 130 -15.50 4.06 14.50
CA GLY A 130 -16.61 3.12 14.28
C GLY A 130 -16.15 1.68 14.05
N SER A 131 -17.09 0.75 14.02
CA SER A 131 -16.81 -0.64 13.63
C SER A 131 -16.61 -0.73 12.12
N VAL A 132 -15.60 -1.49 11.69
CA VAL A 132 -15.26 -1.74 10.29
C VAL A 132 -15.38 -3.23 10.01
N SER A 133 -16.17 -3.61 9.01
CA SER A 133 -16.16 -4.99 8.48
C SER A 133 -14.92 -5.18 7.61
N LEU A 134 -14.25 -6.32 7.83
CA LEU A 134 -13.09 -6.77 7.08
C LEU A 134 -13.43 -7.91 6.10
N ASP A 135 -14.71 -8.12 5.83
CA ASP A 135 -15.17 -9.23 5.01
C ASP A 135 -14.55 -9.17 3.60
N GLY A 136 -13.80 -10.20 3.24
CA GLY A 136 -13.16 -10.31 1.94
C GLY A 136 -12.02 -9.31 1.72
N TRP A 137 -11.53 -8.63 2.76
CA TRP A 137 -10.31 -7.83 2.63
C TRP A 137 -9.12 -8.72 2.30
N GLN A 138 -8.15 -8.18 1.56
CA GLN A 138 -7.01 -8.92 1.05
C GLN A 138 -5.72 -8.41 1.68
N PHE A 139 -4.89 -9.33 2.16
CA PHE A 139 -3.53 -9.10 2.59
C PHE A 139 -2.55 -9.77 1.62
N THR A 140 -1.60 -9.01 1.09
CA THR A 140 -0.62 -9.51 0.11
C THR A 140 0.78 -8.99 0.37
N ASP A 141 1.78 -9.70 -0.14
CA ASP A 141 3.14 -9.21 -0.33
C ASP A 141 3.35 -8.68 -1.78
N GLU A 142 4.54 -8.21 -2.09
CA GLU A 142 4.86 -7.68 -3.43
C GLU A 142 5.22 -8.76 -4.46
N ASP A 143 5.77 -9.90 -4.00
CA ASP A 143 6.21 -11.01 -4.85
C ASP A 143 5.09 -12.04 -5.12
N GLY A 144 3.92 -11.88 -4.48
CA GLY A 144 2.78 -12.79 -4.61
C GLY A 144 2.96 -14.11 -3.87
N GLY A 145 3.86 -14.16 -2.89
CA GLY A 145 4.01 -15.30 -1.99
C GLY A 145 2.88 -15.39 -0.97
N ILE A 146 2.35 -14.25 -0.53
CA ILE A 146 1.21 -14.12 0.37
C ILE A 146 0.01 -13.60 -0.40
N GLU A 147 -1.07 -14.37 -0.41
CA GLU A 147 -2.39 -13.93 -0.85
C GLU A 147 -3.45 -14.45 0.12
N TYR A 148 -3.86 -13.60 1.06
CA TYR A 148 -4.82 -13.97 2.10
C TYR A 148 -6.08 -13.14 2.04
N TYR A 149 -7.24 -13.81 2.05
CA TYR A 149 -8.55 -13.19 2.09
C TYR A 149 -9.17 -13.35 3.48
N ILE A 150 -9.47 -12.24 4.14
CA ILE A 150 -10.09 -12.22 5.46
C ILE A 150 -11.51 -12.79 5.36
N PRO A 151 -11.86 -13.80 6.19
CA PRO A 151 -13.12 -14.52 6.07
C PRO A 151 -14.33 -13.64 6.40
N PRO A 152 -15.51 -13.93 5.81
CA PRO A 152 -16.75 -13.25 6.16
C PRO A 152 -17.12 -13.38 7.65
N GLY A 153 -17.77 -12.36 8.19
CA GLY A 153 -18.09 -12.22 9.61
C GLY A 153 -16.98 -11.55 10.44
N THR A 154 -15.89 -11.11 9.81
CA THR A 154 -14.78 -10.46 10.50
C THR A 154 -15.04 -8.96 10.62
N SER A 155 -15.00 -8.43 11.84
CA SER A 155 -15.13 -6.99 12.05
C SER A 155 -14.27 -6.53 13.21
N LEU A 156 -13.78 -5.29 13.12
CA LEU A 156 -13.05 -4.64 14.18
C LEU A 156 -13.86 -3.44 14.69
N ALA A 157 -14.19 -3.45 15.98
CA ALA A 157 -14.70 -2.27 16.66
C ALA A 157 -13.68 -1.12 16.61
N SER A 158 -14.10 0.10 16.94
CA SER A 158 -13.18 1.24 17.11
C SER A 158 -12.10 0.88 18.13
N GLY A 159 -10.83 1.10 17.79
CA GLY A 159 -9.68 0.70 18.61
C GLY A 159 -9.46 -0.82 18.72
N GLY A 160 -10.15 -1.63 17.92
CA GLY A 160 -9.96 -3.08 17.88
C GLY A 160 -8.71 -3.49 17.10
N ARG A 161 -8.16 -4.65 17.47
CA ARG A 161 -6.98 -5.27 16.85
C ARG A 161 -7.27 -6.67 16.33
N LEU A 162 -6.65 -7.00 15.21
CA LEU A 162 -6.66 -8.33 14.61
C LEU A 162 -5.22 -8.74 14.27
N LEU A 163 -4.85 -9.98 14.59
CA LEU A 163 -3.57 -10.54 14.20
C LEU A 163 -3.75 -11.43 12.97
N LEU A 164 -2.97 -11.17 11.92
CA LEU A 164 -2.72 -12.13 10.85
C LEU A 164 -1.44 -12.88 11.21
N VAL A 165 -1.55 -14.16 11.53
CA VAL A 165 -0.41 -14.98 11.99
C VAL A 165 -0.02 -16.02 10.95
N LYS A 166 1.28 -16.26 10.77
CA LYS A 166 1.78 -17.26 9.81
C LYS A 166 1.47 -18.69 10.23
N ASN A 167 1.65 -18.96 11.52
CA ASN A 167 1.37 -20.26 12.12
C ASN A 167 0.88 -20.08 13.55
N LEU A 168 -0.36 -20.50 13.83
CA LEU A 168 -0.98 -20.27 15.13
C LEU A 168 -0.25 -21.01 16.26
N VAL A 169 0.21 -22.25 15.98
CA VAL A 169 0.93 -23.07 16.97
C VAL A 169 2.29 -22.46 17.31
N ALA A 170 3.02 -21.96 16.31
CA ALA A 170 4.31 -21.28 16.52
C ALA A 170 4.13 -19.96 17.26
N PHE A 171 3.12 -19.16 16.87
CA PHE A 171 2.77 -17.93 17.57
C PHE A 171 2.47 -18.22 19.04
N GLU A 172 1.63 -19.21 19.35
CA GLU A 172 1.26 -19.53 20.73
C GLU A 172 2.41 -20.08 21.56
N ALA A 173 3.33 -20.80 20.92
CA ALA A 173 4.54 -21.31 21.58
C ALA A 173 5.50 -20.18 21.98
N GLU A 174 5.57 -19.11 21.18
CA GLU A 174 6.47 -17.98 21.39
C GLU A 174 5.85 -16.89 22.28
N PHE A 175 4.64 -16.44 21.94
CA PHE A 175 4.00 -15.27 22.54
C PHE A 175 2.87 -15.61 23.54
N GLY A 176 2.48 -16.89 23.62
CA GLY A 176 1.36 -17.34 24.44
C GLY A 176 0.01 -17.33 23.71
N PRO A 177 -1.12 -17.58 24.40
CA PRO A 177 -2.41 -17.83 23.77
C PRO A 177 -2.84 -16.72 22.80
N ALA A 178 -3.21 -17.09 21.58
CA ALA A 178 -3.62 -16.13 20.57
C ALA A 178 -4.95 -15.45 20.96
N PRO A 179 -5.16 -14.17 20.63
CA PRO A 179 -6.44 -13.52 20.85
C PRO A 179 -7.53 -14.18 19.96
N PRO A 180 -8.82 -14.13 20.36
CA PRO A 180 -9.91 -14.69 19.56
C PRO A 180 -10.06 -14.08 18.16
N THR A 181 -9.46 -12.90 17.93
CA THR A 181 -9.45 -12.22 16.63
C THR A 181 -8.31 -12.68 15.72
N ALA A 182 -7.37 -13.49 16.19
CA ALA A 182 -6.26 -13.97 15.38
C ALA A 182 -6.74 -14.87 14.23
N LEU A 183 -6.16 -14.65 13.06
CA LEU A 183 -6.43 -15.40 11.83
C LEU A 183 -5.11 -15.93 11.25
N GLU A 184 -5.09 -17.19 10.87
CA GLU A 184 -3.90 -17.83 10.30
C GLU A 184 -3.87 -17.73 8.77
N TYR A 185 -2.76 -17.23 8.19
CA TYR A 185 -2.51 -17.24 6.75
C TYR A 185 -1.48 -18.32 6.38
N VAL A 186 -1.90 -19.30 5.58
CA VAL A 186 -1.12 -20.55 5.37
C VAL A 186 -0.14 -20.49 4.20
N GLU A 187 -0.34 -19.59 3.23
CA GLU A 187 0.53 -19.42 2.07
C GLU A 187 1.59 -18.34 2.33
N GLY A 188 2.73 -18.46 1.66
CA GLY A 188 3.85 -17.52 1.80
C GLY A 188 4.45 -17.44 3.21
N ARG A 189 5.32 -16.47 3.42
CA ARG A 189 5.83 -16.03 4.72
C ARG A 189 6.44 -14.66 4.55
N LEU A 190 6.57 -13.93 5.66
CA LEU A 190 7.25 -12.65 5.64
C LEU A 190 8.74 -12.85 5.34
N SER A 191 9.32 -11.96 4.54
CA SER A 191 10.76 -11.91 4.28
C SER A 191 11.48 -11.36 5.51
N ASN A 192 12.38 -12.16 6.10
CA ASN A 192 13.24 -11.71 7.20
C ASN A 192 14.14 -10.52 6.82
N ALA A 193 14.33 -10.26 5.53
CA ALA A 193 15.24 -9.23 5.04
C ALA A 193 14.54 -7.93 4.61
N GLY A 194 13.20 -7.91 4.73
CA GLY A 194 12.37 -6.82 4.22
C GLY A 194 11.60 -7.18 2.97
N GLU A 195 10.42 -6.58 2.83
CA GLU A 195 9.58 -6.57 1.64
C GLU A 195 8.50 -5.49 1.79
N LYS A 196 7.58 -5.45 0.82
CA LYS A 196 6.39 -4.60 0.83
C LYS A 196 5.15 -5.44 1.02
N ILE A 197 4.38 -5.12 2.05
CA ILE A 197 3.08 -5.74 2.33
C ILE A 197 1.94 -4.73 2.17
N GLN A 198 0.78 -5.22 1.75
CA GLN A 198 -0.37 -4.39 1.44
C GLN A 198 -1.66 -4.96 2.02
N LEU A 199 -2.46 -4.06 2.59
CA LEU A 199 -3.84 -4.33 2.97
C LEU A 199 -4.77 -3.63 1.98
N SER A 200 -5.69 -4.38 1.39
CA SER A 200 -6.65 -3.89 0.41
C SER A 200 -8.06 -4.31 0.77
N LYS A 201 -9.05 -3.45 0.48
CA LYS A 201 -10.47 -3.80 0.63
C LYS A 201 -11.08 -4.15 -0.73
N PRO A 202 -12.09 -5.01 -0.79
CA PRO A 202 -12.83 -5.23 -2.03
C PRO A 202 -13.59 -3.96 -2.42
N GLY A 203 -13.49 -3.58 -3.69
CA GLY A 203 -14.35 -2.59 -4.32
C GLY A 203 -15.65 -3.20 -4.82
N PRO A 204 -16.46 -2.44 -5.58
CA PRO A 204 -17.65 -2.96 -6.24
C PRO A 204 -17.28 -4.15 -7.15
N PRO A 205 -17.95 -5.32 -7.04
CA PRO A 205 -17.68 -6.45 -7.92
C PRO A 205 -17.96 -6.12 -9.39
N GLU A 206 -17.03 -6.48 -10.26
CA GLU A 206 -17.18 -6.44 -11.72
C GLU A 206 -17.64 -7.82 -12.24
N PRO A 207 -18.12 -7.94 -13.49
CA PRO A 207 -18.56 -9.21 -14.05
C PRO A 207 -17.53 -10.35 -13.96
N ASP A 208 -16.24 -10.02 -14.07
CA ASP A 208 -15.16 -11.01 -14.18
C ASP A 208 -14.18 -11.00 -12.99
N PHE A 209 -14.18 -9.96 -12.15
CA PHE A 209 -13.25 -9.83 -11.03
C PHE A 209 -13.77 -8.90 -9.93
N ILE A 210 -13.09 -8.88 -8.78
CA ILE A 210 -13.32 -7.89 -7.73
C ILE A 210 -12.07 -7.00 -7.66
N PRO A 211 -12.20 -5.68 -7.88
CA PRO A 211 -11.07 -4.77 -7.70
C PRO A 211 -10.68 -4.69 -6.22
N TYR A 212 -9.38 -4.73 -5.94
CA TYR A 212 -8.86 -4.56 -4.58
C TYR A 212 -8.21 -3.18 -4.43
N ILE A 213 -8.82 -2.37 -3.58
CA ILE A 213 -8.42 -0.98 -3.36
C ILE A 213 -7.52 -0.93 -2.13
N ARG A 214 -6.29 -0.44 -2.32
CA ARG A 214 -5.30 -0.31 -1.24
C ARG A 214 -5.84 0.59 -0.13
N VAL A 215 -5.81 0.08 1.10
CA VAL A 215 -6.13 0.82 2.33
C VAL A 215 -4.86 1.22 3.05
N ASP A 216 -3.91 0.30 3.17
CA ASP A 216 -2.60 0.57 3.78
C ASP A 216 -1.50 -0.26 3.11
N ARG A 217 -0.26 0.21 3.22
CA ARG A 217 0.92 -0.44 2.67
C ARG A 217 2.15 -0.03 3.43
N VAL A 218 2.96 -1.02 3.77
CA VAL A 218 4.21 -0.83 4.51
C VAL A 218 5.34 -1.51 3.76
N ASN A 219 6.43 -0.76 3.54
CA ASN A 219 7.71 -1.34 3.15
C ASN A 219 8.52 -1.49 4.45
N TYR A 220 8.87 -2.71 4.82
CA TYR A 220 9.71 -2.99 5.98
C TYR A 220 11.05 -3.60 5.59
N SER A 221 12.03 -3.53 6.49
CA SER A 221 13.39 -4.02 6.24
C SER A 221 14.17 -4.27 7.53
N ASP A 222 15.24 -5.04 7.45
CA ASP A 222 16.18 -5.35 8.54
C ASP A 222 17.50 -4.54 8.47
N GLY A 223 17.60 -3.58 7.55
CA GLY A 223 18.85 -2.85 7.29
C GLY A 223 19.73 -3.45 6.21
N SER A 224 19.44 -4.66 5.71
CA SER A 224 20.27 -5.34 4.71
C SER A 224 19.96 -4.95 3.26
N HIS A 225 18.84 -4.27 3.01
CA HIS A 225 18.38 -3.83 1.68
C HIS A 225 18.15 -2.31 1.60
N PRO A 226 19.17 -1.46 1.83
CA PRO A 226 19.02 0.00 1.75
C PRO A 226 18.63 0.48 0.34
N GLU A 227 18.88 -0.33 -0.69
CA GLU A 227 18.39 -0.08 -2.04
C GLU A 227 16.86 -0.05 -2.09
N ASN A 228 16.13 -0.82 -1.30
CA ASN A 228 14.65 -0.74 -1.30
C ASN A 228 14.13 0.63 -0.80
N PHE A 229 15.03 1.41 -0.20
CA PHE A 229 14.86 2.81 0.15
C PHE A 229 15.85 3.68 -0.62
N HIS A 230 15.96 3.48 -1.95
CA HIS A 230 16.83 4.20 -2.91
C HIS A 230 16.90 5.73 -2.69
N GLU A 231 15.91 6.27 -2.01
CA GLU A 231 15.63 7.66 -1.82
C GLU A 231 15.93 8.16 -0.40
N LEU A 232 16.38 7.29 0.53
CA LEU A 232 16.86 7.61 1.88
C LEU A 232 18.39 7.43 1.98
N PRO A 233 19.09 8.15 2.87
CA PRO A 233 20.54 7.97 3.09
C PRO A 233 20.90 6.63 3.74
N GLY A 234 19.91 5.81 4.11
CA GLY A 234 20.04 4.50 4.71
C GLY A 234 18.65 3.90 4.99
N ASP A 235 18.63 2.69 5.52
CA ASP A 235 17.40 2.01 5.90
C ASP A 235 16.72 2.71 7.10
N PRO A 236 15.45 3.12 7.00
CA PRO A 236 14.74 3.77 8.09
C PRO A 236 14.28 2.79 9.18
N TRP A 237 14.33 1.48 8.93
CA TRP A 237 13.89 0.47 9.89
C TRP A 237 14.97 0.18 10.94
N PRO A 238 14.56 -0.07 12.20
CA PRO A 238 15.46 -0.62 13.20
C PRO A 238 16.08 -1.92 12.69
N THR A 239 17.37 -2.12 12.89
CA THR A 239 18.10 -3.32 12.43
C THR A 239 17.78 -4.58 13.24
N GLU A 240 16.94 -4.47 14.27
CA GLU A 240 16.53 -5.56 15.14
C GLU A 240 15.00 -5.54 15.30
N PRO A 241 14.29 -6.65 15.10
CA PRO A 241 12.90 -6.80 15.53
C PRO A 241 12.89 -6.90 17.06
N ASP A 242 12.59 -5.81 17.77
CA ASP A 242 12.68 -5.84 19.23
C ASP A 242 11.52 -6.58 19.91
N GLY A 243 10.47 -6.94 19.16
CA GLY A 243 9.33 -7.72 19.62
C GLY A 243 8.67 -7.18 20.89
N GLY A 244 8.94 -5.92 21.20
CA GLY A 244 8.54 -5.24 22.43
C GLY A 244 7.39 -4.27 22.21
N GLY A 245 6.73 -4.34 21.05
CA GLY A 245 5.52 -3.58 20.76
C GLY A 245 4.45 -3.85 21.82
N ASP A 246 3.85 -2.79 22.36
CA ASP A 246 2.70 -2.89 23.25
C ASP A 246 1.46 -3.29 22.41
N SER A 247 1.20 -4.59 22.29
CA SER A 247 -0.08 -5.12 21.78
C SER A 247 -1.20 -5.09 22.83
#